data_AF-A0A533V7R1-F1
#
_entry.id   AF-A0A533V7R1-F1
#
_cell.length_a   1.000
_cell.length_b   1.000
_cell.length_c   1.000
_cell.angle_alpha   90.00
_cell.angle_beta   90.00
_cell.angle_gamma   90.00
#
_symmetry.space_group_name_H-M   'P 1'
#
loop_
_entity.id
_entity.type
_entity.pdbx_description
1 polymer ?
#
loop_
_entity_poly.entity_id
_entity_poly.type
_entity_poly.pdbx_seq_one_letter_code
_entity_poly.pdbx_strand_id
1 'polypeptide(L)'
;MSLNKYVISTIVGVAISLSVFATFSLIDQVYAAKYPYKGQLSGDNEVPPVQTKATGEADFTKPANDTIKYRVNVTGLSNATMAHIHSGAQGKNGAPVVDLLNPSTSKDKDTAYGMIIRGNITSSSLTGALQGKTLDDLAAMMDSGEAYVNVHTADHKDGEIRGQINNEDKAKATSNSTVGFSTLTE
;
A
#
# COMPACT_ATOMS: atom_id res chain seq x y z
N MET A 1 32.45 -28.00 -81.73
CA MET A 1 33.07 -26.69 -81.53
C MET A 1 32.34 -26.00 -80.37
N SER A 2 33.10 -25.67 -79.32
CA SER A 2 32.82 -24.74 -78.21
C SER A 2 31.68 -25.00 -77.19
N LEU A 3 32.10 -24.86 -75.93
CA LEU A 3 31.46 -24.94 -74.62
C LEU A 3 31.11 -23.53 -74.10
N ASN A 4 30.15 -23.37 -73.17
CA ASN A 4 30.06 -22.42 -72.02
C ASN A 4 28.59 -22.11 -71.68
N LYS A 5 28.01 -22.42 -70.51
CA LYS A 5 28.27 -22.06 -69.08
C LYS A 5 27.86 -20.62 -68.70
N TYR A 6 27.00 -20.55 -67.66
CA TYR A 6 26.60 -19.42 -66.78
C TYR A 6 25.53 -18.42 -67.30
N VAL A 7 24.30 -18.47 -66.77
CA VAL A 7 23.75 -17.73 -65.59
C VAL A 7 23.48 -16.26 -65.89
N ILE A 8 22.19 -15.87 -66.02
CA ILE A 8 21.66 -14.58 -65.54
C ILE A 8 20.22 -14.79 -65.03
N SER A 9 20.04 -14.39 -63.77
CA SER A 9 18.82 -14.38 -62.96
C SER A 9 17.82 -13.31 -63.41
N THR A 10 16.51 -13.57 -63.27
CA THR A 10 15.56 -12.48 -62.95
C THR A 10 14.30 -12.98 -62.23
N ILE A 11 13.87 -12.15 -61.28
CA ILE A 11 12.97 -12.32 -60.15
C ILE A 11 11.51 -12.08 -60.55
N VAL A 12 10.55 -12.95 -60.16
CA VAL A 12 9.13 -12.65 -59.80
C VAL A 12 8.58 -13.91 -59.08
N GLY A 13 7.85 -13.92 -57.96
CA GLY A 13 7.23 -12.89 -57.13
C GLY A 13 6.70 -13.52 -55.82
N VAL A 14 6.49 -12.65 -54.85
CA VAL A 14 6.16 -12.91 -53.44
C VAL A 14 4.67 -13.24 -53.24
N ALA A 15 4.37 -14.21 -52.37
CA ALA A 15 3.12 -14.27 -51.62
C ALA A 15 3.37 -14.95 -50.27
N ILE A 16 3.96 -14.21 -49.32
CA ILE A 16 4.00 -14.63 -47.92
C ILE A 16 2.67 -14.17 -47.30
N SER A 17 1.78 -15.13 -47.01
CA SER A 17 0.54 -14.85 -46.30
C SER A 17 0.86 -14.40 -44.87
N LEU A 18 0.58 -13.13 -44.59
CA LEU A 18 0.73 -12.49 -43.30
C LEU A 18 -0.47 -12.85 -42.40
N SER A 19 -0.43 -13.97 -41.69
CA SER A 19 -1.37 -14.22 -40.59
C SER A 19 -0.81 -13.63 -39.31
N VAL A 20 -1.11 -12.35 -39.07
CA VAL A 20 -0.95 -11.69 -37.77
C VAL A 20 -2.01 -12.28 -36.84
N PHE A 21 -1.67 -13.33 -36.11
CA PHE A 21 -2.39 -13.69 -34.90
C PHE A 21 -1.63 -13.11 -33.72
N ALA A 22 -2.06 -11.93 -33.30
CA ALA A 22 -1.69 -11.33 -32.04
C ALA A 22 -2.21 -12.22 -30.90
N THR A 23 -1.42 -13.21 -30.48
CA THR A 23 -1.71 -13.97 -29.27
C THR A 23 -1.24 -13.15 -28.08
N PHE A 24 -2.21 -12.42 -27.52
CA PHE A 24 -2.36 -12.05 -26.12
C PHE A 24 -1.10 -12.20 -25.26
N SER A 25 -0.56 -11.06 -24.85
CA SER A 25 0.36 -10.94 -23.71
C SER A 25 -0.22 -11.73 -22.53
N LEU A 26 0.38 -12.89 -22.24
CA LEU A 26 0.19 -13.56 -20.98
C LEU A 26 0.89 -12.73 -19.92
N ILE A 27 0.14 -11.75 -19.41
CA ILE A 27 0.09 -11.28 -18.03
C ILE A 27 1.39 -11.55 -17.27
N ASP A 28 2.32 -10.59 -17.34
CA ASP A 28 3.30 -10.37 -16.28
C ASP A 28 2.54 -9.91 -15.02
N GLN A 29 1.80 -10.82 -14.36
CA GLN A 29 1.46 -10.64 -12.96
C GLN A 29 2.70 -11.01 -12.16
N VAL A 30 3.69 -10.12 -12.25
CA VAL A 30 4.65 -9.97 -11.18
C VAL A 30 3.82 -9.60 -9.95
N TYR A 31 3.54 -10.58 -9.09
CA TYR A 31 3.16 -10.36 -7.69
C TYR A 31 4.36 -9.72 -6.97
N ALA A 32 4.75 -8.51 -7.40
CA ALA A 32 5.47 -7.62 -6.54
C ALA A 32 4.52 -7.38 -5.38
N ALA A 33 4.94 -7.73 -4.17
CA ALA A 33 4.23 -7.43 -2.94
C ALA A 33 4.14 -5.90 -2.79
N LYS A 34 3.20 -5.31 -3.52
CA LYS A 34 2.84 -3.90 -3.44
C LYS A 34 2.15 -3.74 -2.10
N TYR A 35 2.50 -2.71 -1.35
CA TYR A 35 1.76 -2.30 -0.17
C TYR A 35 0.51 -1.58 -0.68
N PRO A 36 -0.68 -2.23 -0.78
CA PRO A 36 -1.84 -1.53 -1.29
C PRO A 36 -2.34 -0.54 -0.26
N TYR A 37 -1.96 -0.64 1.01
CA TYR A 37 -2.43 0.25 2.07
C TYR A 37 -1.35 1.21 2.52
N LYS A 38 -1.69 2.50 2.56
CA LYS A 38 -0.82 3.58 3.04
C LYS A 38 -1.55 4.52 3.99
N GLY A 39 -0.80 5.13 4.91
CA GLY A 39 -1.24 6.25 5.72
C GLY A 39 -0.14 7.30 5.86
N GLN A 40 -0.47 8.56 5.60
CA GLN A 40 0.42 9.70 5.83
C GLN A 40 0.11 10.29 7.22
N LEU A 41 1.10 10.32 8.09
CA LEU A 41 0.94 10.72 9.49
C LEU A 41 1.42 12.16 9.71
N SER A 42 0.61 12.96 10.38
CA SER A 42 0.95 14.31 10.82
C SER A 42 0.19 14.68 12.10
N GLY A 43 0.64 15.72 12.80
CA GLY A 43 -0.07 16.27 13.94
C GLY A 43 -1.40 16.95 13.57
N ASP A 44 -1.49 17.50 12.36
CA ASP A 44 -2.73 18.13 11.85
C ASP A 44 -3.89 17.13 11.69
N ASN A 45 -3.56 15.85 11.54
CA ASN A 45 -4.54 14.78 11.42
C ASN A 45 -5.05 14.29 12.79
N GLU A 46 -4.41 14.68 13.90
CA GLU A 46 -4.87 14.34 15.25
C GLU A 46 -6.22 14.99 15.55
N VAL A 47 -6.93 14.43 16.52
CA VAL A 47 -8.23 14.97 16.97
C VAL A 47 -8.20 15.11 18.50
N PRO A 48 -7.98 16.33 19.03
CA PRO A 48 -7.69 17.59 18.33
C PRO A 48 -6.29 17.64 17.68
N PRO A 49 -6.03 18.53 16.70
CA PRO A 49 -4.72 18.68 16.06
C PRO A 49 -3.59 19.00 17.05
N VAL A 50 -2.41 18.42 16.80
CA VAL A 50 -1.19 18.61 17.60
C VAL A 50 -0.17 19.43 16.81
N GLN A 51 0.38 20.49 17.43
CA GLN A 51 1.48 21.25 16.85
C GLN A 51 2.81 20.51 17.03
N THR A 52 3.21 19.75 16.02
CA THR A 52 4.51 19.07 15.97
C THR A 52 5.14 19.21 14.59
N LYS A 53 6.46 19.08 14.52
CA LYS A 53 7.19 18.93 13.24
C LYS A 53 7.29 17.47 12.82
N ALA A 54 6.81 16.56 13.65
CA ALA A 54 6.87 15.14 13.37
C ALA A 54 5.94 14.76 12.22
N THR A 55 6.40 13.84 11.40
CA THR A 55 5.65 13.26 10.29
C THR A 55 5.91 11.76 10.22
N GLY A 56 5.06 11.04 9.51
CA GLY A 56 5.34 9.64 9.23
C GLY A 56 4.62 9.11 8.01
N GLU A 57 5.06 7.93 7.59
CA GLU A 57 4.42 7.14 6.55
C GLU A 57 4.27 5.71 7.06
N ALA A 58 3.05 5.17 7.00
CA ALA A 58 2.74 3.80 7.30
C ALA A 58 2.38 3.05 6.02
N ASP A 59 3.05 1.92 5.79
CA ASP A 59 2.84 1.02 4.67
C ASP A 59 2.36 -0.34 5.20
N PHE A 60 1.30 -0.92 4.61
CA PHE A 60 0.86 -2.29 4.90
C PHE A 60 0.71 -3.14 3.64
N THR A 61 1.19 -4.38 3.68
CA THR A 61 0.97 -5.40 2.65
C THR A 61 0.37 -6.65 3.29
N LYS A 62 -0.71 -7.17 2.72
CA LYS A 62 -1.22 -8.51 3.03
C LYS A 62 -0.68 -9.50 1.98
N PRO A 63 0.47 -10.18 2.19
CA PRO A 63 0.81 -11.33 1.38
C PRO A 63 -0.28 -12.41 1.50
N ALA A 64 -0.34 -13.36 0.58
CA ALA A 64 -1.31 -14.47 0.56
C ALA A 64 -1.23 -15.44 1.77
N ASN A 65 -0.49 -15.09 2.83
CA ASN A 65 0.03 -15.98 3.86
C ASN A 65 -0.52 -15.65 5.26
N ASP A 66 -1.78 -15.23 5.38
CA ASP A 66 -2.44 -14.88 6.66
C ASP A 66 -1.61 -13.97 7.58
N THR A 67 -0.89 -13.03 6.97
CA THR A 67 -0.11 -12.01 7.68
C THR A 67 -0.31 -10.67 7.00
N ILE A 68 -0.24 -9.59 7.77
CA ILE A 68 -0.08 -8.23 7.24
C ILE A 68 1.28 -7.72 7.66
N LYS A 69 2.18 -7.54 6.70
CA LYS A 69 3.48 -6.89 6.89
C LYS A 69 3.28 -5.40 6.99
N TYR A 70 3.89 -4.76 7.99
CA TYR A 70 3.83 -3.31 8.12
C TYR A 70 5.22 -2.69 8.27
N ARG A 71 5.31 -1.43 7.85
CA ARG A 71 6.42 -0.53 8.13
C ARG A 71 5.85 0.86 8.39
N VAL A 72 6.16 1.43 9.54
CA VAL A 72 5.89 2.83 9.88
C VAL A 72 7.24 3.53 10.02
N ASN A 73 7.47 4.54 9.18
CA ASN A 73 8.65 5.39 9.24
C ASN A 73 8.24 6.75 9.77
N VAL A 74 8.74 7.13 10.93
CA VAL A 74 8.47 8.44 11.54
C VAL A 74 9.73 9.28 11.54
N THR A 75 9.58 10.58 11.32
CA THR A 75 10.65 11.59 11.33
C THR A 75 10.24 12.72 12.26
N GLY A 76 11.19 13.35 12.94
CA GLY A 76 10.93 14.45 13.87
C GLY A 76 10.42 14.02 15.24
N LEU A 77 10.30 12.71 15.50
CA LEU A 77 10.06 12.14 16.82
C LEU A 77 10.95 10.90 17.04
N SER A 78 11.38 10.69 18.28
CA SER A 78 12.06 9.46 18.73
C SER A 78 11.42 8.97 20.02
N ASN A 79 11.73 7.73 20.45
CA ASN A 79 11.17 7.15 21.67
C ASN A 79 9.63 7.10 21.67
N ALA A 80 9.02 6.65 20.56
CA ALA A 80 7.59 6.39 20.54
C ALA A 80 7.24 5.40 21.68
N THR A 81 6.26 5.77 22.49
CA THR A 81 5.81 4.97 23.64
C THR A 81 4.77 3.93 23.24
N MET A 82 3.97 4.26 22.22
CA MET A 82 2.95 3.39 21.63
C MET A 82 2.82 3.70 20.14
N ALA A 83 2.46 2.68 19.36
CA ALA A 83 2.00 2.86 17.99
C ALA A 83 0.88 1.87 17.73
N HIS A 84 -0.28 2.37 17.31
CA HIS A 84 -1.48 1.55 17.20
C HIS A 84 -2.13 1.69 15.82
N ILE A 85 -2.86 0.66 15.43
CA ILE A 85 -3.98 0.82 14.49
C ILE A 85 -5.25 0.97 15.34
N HIS A 86 -6.05 2.00 15.05
CA HIS A 86 -7.34 2.25 15.70
C HIS A 86 -8.49 2.07 14.71
N SER A 87 -9.67 1.71 15.23
CA SER A 87 -10.92 1.66 14.47
C SER A 87 -11.64 3.03 14.48
N GLY A 88 -11.56 3.79 13.41
CA GLY A 88 -12.29 5.04 13.25
C GLY A 88 -12.14 5.65 11.86
N ALA A 89 -13.21 6.28 11.39
CA ALA A 89 -13.18 7.11 10.19
C ALA A 89 -12.35 8.39 10.40
N GLN A 90 -12.00 9.05 9.30
CA GLN A 90 -11.27 10.33 9.34
C GLN A 90 -12.00 11.35 10.23
N GLY A 91 -11.24 11.99 11.14
CA GLY A 91 -11.77 12.98 12.08
C GLY A 91 -12.51 12.39 13.30
N LYS A 92 -12.57 11.06 13.48
CA LYS A 92 -13.20 10.41 14.63
C LYS A 92 -12.22 9.55 15.40
N ASN A 93 -12.22 9.65 16.73
CA ASN A 93 -11.38 8.80 17.58
C ASN A 93 -11.99 7.41 17.74
N GLY A 94 -11.11 6.42 17.84
CA GLY A 94 -11.42 5.00 17.88
C GLY A 94 -10.65 4.27 18.97
N ALA A 95 -11.11 3.08 19.35
CA ALA A 95 -10.33 2.19 20.21
C ALA A 95 -9.17 1.55 19.41
N PRO A 96 -8.03 1.23 20.05
CA PRO A 96 -6.96 0.49 19.40
C PRO A 96 -7.41 -0.94 19.09
N VAL A 97 -7.00 -1.44 17.92
CA VAL A 97 -7.28 -2.80 17.43
C VAL A 97 -6.00 -3.59 17.09
N VAL A 98 -4.84 -2.93 17.02
CA VAL A 98 -3.52 -3.56 16.87
C VAL A 98 -2.48 -2.72 17.61
N ASP A 99 -1.57 -3.38 18.34
CA ASP A 99 -0.33 -2.79 18.86
C ASP A 99 0.85 -3.08 17.92
N LEU A 100 1.36 -2.02 17.29
CA LEU A 100 2.47 -2.06 16.33
C LEU A 100 3.85 -1.95 17.01
N LEU A 101 3.92 -1.63 18.31
CA LEU A 101 5.15 -1.69 19.09
C LEU A 101 5.24 -2.94 19.97
N ASN A 102 4.35 -3.92 19.77
CA ASN A 102 4.40 -5.16 20.53
C ASN A 102 5.79 -5.84 20.39
N PRO A 103 6.54 -5.98 21.50
CA PRO A 103 7.94 -6.40 21.47
C PRO A 103 8.13 -7.84 20.97
N SER A 104 7.08 -8.66 20.97
CA SER A 104 7.13 -10.03 20.45
C SER A 104 7.09 -10.09 18.92
N THR A 105 6.68 -9.01 18.25
CA THR A 105 6.43 -8.99 16.80
C THR A 105 7.08 -7.82 16.07
N SER A 106 7.35 -6.73 16.78
CA SER A 106 8.02 -5.54 16.27
C SER A 106 9.54 -5.75 16.21
N LYS A 107 10.15 -5.14 15.19
CA LYS A 107 11.60 -4.96 15.03
C LYS A 107 11.90 -3.48 14.83
N ASP A 108 11.39 -2.69 15.76
CA ASP A 108 11.54 -1.25 15.79
C ASP A 108 12.98 -0.84 16.08
N LYS A 109 13.32 0.36 15.61
CA LYS A 109 14.63 0.96 15.83
C LYS A 109 14.53 2.48 15.77
N ASP A 110 15.24 3.15 16.66
CA ASP A 110 15.52 4.56 16.49
C ASP A 110 16.48 4.80 15.31
N THR A 111 16.42 6.00 14.77
CA THR A 111 17.30 6.53 13.74
C THR A 111 17.82 7.90 14.19
N ALA A 112 18.75 8.50 13.45
CA ALA A 112 19.27 9.83 13.78
C ALA A 112 18.18 10.93 13.84
N TYR A 113 17.05 10.74 13.14
CA TYR A 113 16.03 11.78 12.96
C TYR A 113 14.61 11.29 13.22
N GLY A 114 14.43 10.10 13.78
CA GLY A 114 13.17 9.39 13.65
C GLY A 114 13.19 7.99 14.23
N MET A 115 12.19 7.18 13.88
CA MET A 115 12.09 5.78 14.25
C MET A 115 11.50 4.97 13.09
N ILE A 116 11.92 3.71 12.95
CA ILE A 116 11.31 2.76 12.01
C ILE A 116 10.68 1.66 12.83
N ILE A 117 9.37 1.49 12.73
CA ILE A 117 8.58 0.44 13.39
C ILE A 117 8.16 -0.55 12.30
N ARG A 118 8.39 -1.85 12.49
CA ARG A 118 8.07 -2.84 11.46
C ARG A 118 7.84 -4.21 12.06
N GLY A 119 6.97 -5.00 11.44
CA GLY A 119 6.66 -6.33 11.92
C GLY A 119 5.63 -7.03 11.06
N ASN A 120 5.01 -8.06 11.63
CA ASN A 120 3.91 -8.79 11.03
C ASN A 120 2.74 -8.80 11.99
N ILE A 121 1.55 -8.46 11.50
CA ILE A 121 0.27 -8.61 12.20
C ILE A 121 -0.26 -9.99 11.83
N THR A 122 -0.61 -10.77 12.84
CA THR A 122 -1.36 -12.04 12.72
C THR A 122 -2.74 -11.86 13.34
N SER A 123 -3.66 -12.81 13.15
CA SER A 123 -4.97 -12.74 13.81
C SER A 123 -4.89 -12.65 15.34
N SER A 124 -3.82 -13.19 15.96
CA SER A 124 -3.57 -13.07 17.40
C SER A 124 -3.10 -11.68 17.84
N SER A 125 -2.66 -10.83 16.90
CA SER A 125 -2.33 -9.42 17.17
C SER A 125 -3.58 -8.55 17.29
N LEU A 126 -4.75 -9.03 16.85
CA LEU A 126 -5.99 -8.27 16.85
C LEU A 126 -6.59 -8.17 18.25
N THR A 127 -6.97 -6.95 18.62
CA THR A 127 -7.55 -6.61 19.92
C THR A 127 -8.81 -5.77 19.75
N GLY A 128 -9.44 -5.39 20.86
CA GLY A 128 -10.63 -4.54 20.85
C GLY A 128 -11.76 -5.13 20.01
N ALA A 129 -12.35 -4.31 19.13
CA ALA A 129 -13.44 -4.71 18.24
C ALA A 129 -13.04 -5.80 17.22
N LEU A 130 -11.73 -6.03 17.01
CA LEU A 130 -11.20 -7.08 16.14
C LEU A 130 -10.69 -8.32 16.88
N GLN A 131 -10.84 -8.38 18.21
CA GLN A 131 -10.40 -9.56 18.97
C GLN A 131 -11.14 -10.83 18.50
N GLY A 132 -10.37 -11.88 18.19
CA GLY A 132 -10.91 -13.15 17.70
C GLY A 132 -11.39 -13.13 16.24
N LYS A 133 -11.21 -12.01 15.53
CA LYS A 133 -11.51 -11.88 14.10
C LYS A 133 -10.32 -12.28 13.22
N THR A 134 -10.50 -12.16 11.90
CA THR A 134 -9.50 -12.49 10.90
C THR A 134 -8.75 -11.24 10.42
N LEU A 135 -7.63 -11.45 9.73
CA LEU A 135 -6.95 -10.34 9.04
C LEU A 135 -7.75 -9.79 7.85
N ASP A 136 -8.73 -10.54 7.33
CA ASP A 136 -9.65 -10.02 6.32
C ASP A 136 -10.60 -8.98 6.92
N ASP A 137 -11.00 -9.14 8.19
CA ASP A 137 -11.79 -8.12 8.90
C ASP A 137 -10.98 -6.82 9.07
N LEU A 138 -9.70 -6.93 9.42
CA LEU A 138 -8.81 -5.76 9.49
C LEU A 138 -8.61 -5.13 8.11
N ALA A 139 -8.40 -5.94 7.07
CA ALA A 139 -8.24 -5.44 5.70
C ALA A 139 -9.52 -4.74 5.20
N ALA A 140 -10.70 -5.28 5.51
CA ALA A 140 -11.99 -4.66 5.19
C ALA A 140 -12.17 -3.31 5.90
N MET A 141 -11.71 -3.18 7.15
CA MET A 141 -11.71 -1.92 7.88
C MET A 141 -10.76 -0.88 7.25
N MET A 142 -9.56 -1.30 6.82
CA MET A 142 -8.64 -0.43 6.06
C MET A 142 -9.24 -0.02 4.71
N ASP A 143 -9.90 -0.95 4.03
CA ASP A 143 -10.53 -0.74 2.72
C ASP A 143 -11.73 0.22 2.74
N SER A 144 -12.43 0.31 3.88
CA SER A 144 -13.55 1.21 4.09
C SER A 144 -13.13 2.58 4.64
N GLY A 145 -11.83 2.79 4.85
CA GLY A 145 -11.32 4.02 5.46
C GLY A 145 -11.74 4.16 6.92
N GLU A 146 -11.96 3.05 7.62
CA GLU A 146 -12.34 3.00 9.04
C GLU A 146 -11.16 2.62 9.95
N ALA A 147 -9.92 2.64 9.45
CA ALA A 147 -8.71 2.40 10.23
C ALA A 147 -7.70 3.52 10.08
N TYR A 148 -7.04 3.89 11.18
CA TYR A 148 -5.93 4.86 11.18
C TYR A 148 -4.76 4.39 12.03
N VAL A 149 -3.56 4.82 11.66
CA VAL A 149 -2.35 4.64 12.48
C VAL A 149 -2.19 5.85 13.39
N ASN A 150 -1.80 5.61 14.63
CA ASN A 150 -1.49 6.64 15.60
C ASN A 150 -0.17 6.31 16.31
N VAL A 151 0.68 7.31 16.53
CA VAL A 151 1.95 7.17 17.23
C VAL A 151 1.99 8.15 18.40
N HIS A 152 2.37 7.65 19.57
CA HIS A 152 2.32 8.38 20.84
C HIS A 152 3.72 8.58 21.42
N THR A 153 3.93 9.68 22.12
CA THR A 153 5.17 9.96 22.86
C THR A 153 4.87 10.30 24.31
N ALA A 154 5.91 10.48 25.12
CA ALA A 154 5.74 10.88 26.52
C ALA A 154 5.02 12.24 26.66
N ASP A 155 5.27 13.16 25.74
CA ASP A 155 4.69 14.51 25.72
C ASP A 155 3.29 14.51 25.12
N HIS A 156 3.00 13.61 24.18
CA HIS A 156 1.70 13.47 23.52
C HIS A 156 1.11 12.08 23.72
N LYS A 157 0.59 11.83 24.93
CA LYS A 157 0.09 10.51 25.35
C LYS A 157 -1.15 10.06 24.59
N ASP A 158 -2.00 11.01 24.19
CA ASP A 158 -3.24 10.73 23.45
C ASP A 158 -3.01 10.57 21.94
N GLY A 159 -1.79 10.87 21.45
CA GLY A 159 -1.39 10.81 20.05
C GLY A 159 -0.55 12.02 19.65
N GLU A 160 0.59 11.81 18.99
CA GLU A 160 1.41 12.90 18.42
C GLU A 160 1.17 13.07 16.92
N ILE A 161 1.10 11.95 16.19
CA ILE A 161 0.85 11.94 14.74
C ILE A 161 -0.12 10.82 14.33
N ARG A 162 -1.06 11.18 13.44
CA ARG A 162 -2.14 10.32 12.97
C ARG A 162 -2.19 10.26 11.45
N GLY A 163 -2.52 9.10 10.90
CA GLY A 163 -2.73 8.93 9.47
C GLY A 163 -3.82 7.92 9.16
N GLN A 164 -4.84 8.34 8.39
CA GLN A 164 -5.87 7.42 7.91
C GLN A 164 -5.25 6.41 6.94
N ILE A 165 -5.60 5.13 7.09
CA ILE A 165 -5.13 4.06 6.21
C ILE A 165 -6.08 3.99 5.02
N ASN A 166 -5.52 4.10 3.81
CA ASN A 166 -6.26 4.04 2.55
C ASN A 166 -5.69 2.97 1.63
N ASN A 167 -6.55 2.34 0.83
CA ASN A 167 -6.12 1.45 -0.24
C ASN A 167 -5.78 2.27 -1.50
N GLU A 168 -4.50 2.36 -1.83
CA GLU A 168 -3.93 3.05 -2.98
C GLU A 168 -4.45 2.54 -4.32
N ASP A 169 -4.72 1.24 -4.43
CA ASP A 169 -5.25 0.67 -5.67
C ASP A 169 -6.71 1.09 -5.88
N LYS A 170 -7.50 1.16 -4.81
CA LYS A 170 -8.87 1.71 -4.86
C LYS A 170 -8.85 3.21 -5.13
N ALA A 171 -7.96 3.96 -4.49
CA ALA A 171 -7.83 5.40 -4.71
C ALA A 171 -7.53 5.73 -6.18
N LYS A 172 -6.63 4.96 -6.81
CA LYS A 172 -6.32 5.10 -8.25
C LYS A 172 -7.44 4.66 -9.17
N ALA A 173 -8.19 3.61 -8.81
CA ALA A 173 -9.36 3.20 -9.59
C ALA A 173 -10.45 4.28 -9.60
N THR A 174 -10.72 4.92 -8.45
CA THR A 174 -11.66 6.04 -8.35
C THR A 174 -11.17 7.27 -9.13
N SER A 175 -9.87 7.58 -9.09
CA SER A 175 -9.32 8.70 -9.87
C SER A 175 -9.39 8.44 -11.38
N ASN A 176 -9.09 7.22 -11.83
CA ASN A 176 -9.15 6.87 -13.25
C ASN A 176 -10.58 6.72 -13.79
N SER A 177 -11.54 6.32 -12.94
CA SER A 177 -12.95 6.23 -13.33
C SER A 177 -13.60 7.60 -13.57
N THR A 178 -13.00 8.69 -13.06
CA THR A 178 -13.53 10.06 -13.21
C THR A 178 -13.08 10.72 -14.53
N VAL A 179 -12.08 10.16 -15.23
CA VAL A 179 -11.52 10.74 -16.47
C VAL A 179 -12.21 10.22 -17.75
N GLY A 180 -13.29 9.45 -17.65
CA GLY A 180 -13.91 8.83 -18.81
C GLY A 180 -15.41 8.69 -18.72
N PHE A 181 -16.15 9.79 -18.91
CA PHE A 181 -17.40 9.84 -19.67
C PHE A 181 -17.87 11.30 -19.82
N SER A 182 -17.25 12.05 -20.75
CA SER A 182 -17.91 13.22 -21.33
C SER A 182 -18.83 12.69 -22.42
N THR A 183 -20.12 12.55 -22.11
CA THR A 183 -21.14 12.33 -23.14
C THR A 183 -21.30 13.61 -23.92
N LEU A 184 -20.92 13.57 -25.20
CA LEU A 184 -21.30 14.59 -26.17
C LEU A 184 -22.82 14.51 -26.39
N THR A 185 -23.53 15.54 -25.95
CA THR A 185 -24.88 15.93 -26.36
C THR A 185 -24.88 17.46 -26.32
N GLU A 186 -25.16 18.25 -27.36
CA GLU A 186 -25.73 18.07 -28.71
C GLU A 186 -24.93 18.94 -29.70
#